data_AF-A0A525BVH4-F1
#
_entry.id   AF-A0A525BVH4-F1
#
_cell.length_a   1.000
_cell.length_b   1.000
_cell.length_c   1.000
_cell.angle_alpha   90.00
_cell.angle_beta   90.00
_cell.angle_gamma   90.00
#
_symmetry.space_group_name_H-M   'P 1'
#
loop_
_entity.id
_entity.type
_entity.pdbx_description
1 polymer ?
#
loop_
_entity_poly.entity_id
_entity_poly.type
_entity_poly.pdbx_seq_one_letter_code
_entity_poly.pdbx_strand_id
1 'polypeptide(L)' 'MEFAKVEITPEGVFSPAFGDWYFSVPDGVAESRYVYFDANDVVAGYAQAAGGAGAAGFTVAELGFGTGLN' A
#
# COMPACT_ATOMS: atom_id res chain seq x y z
N MET A 1 -3.52 23.14 5.31
CA MET A 1 -3.03 21.78 5.04
C MET A 1 -2.03 21.46 6.13
N GLU A 2 -2.28 20.44 6.93
CA GLU A 2 -1.38 20.03 8.01
C GLU A 2 -0.64 18.77 7.55
N PHE A 3 0.67 18.74 7.76
CA PHE A 3 1.50 17.59 7.40
C PHE A 3 1.56 16.60 8.56
N ALA A 4 1.63 15.31 8.23
CA ALA A 4 1.91 14.28 9.22
C ALA A 4 3.29 14.53 9.85
N LYS A 5 3.36 14.48 11.17
CA LYS A 5 4.63 14.45 11.90
C LYS A 5 5.13 13.01 11.92
N VAL A 6 6.35 12.80 11.46
CA VAL A 6 6.97 11.48 11.38
C VAL A 6 8.38 11.53 11.93
N GLU A 7 8.83 10.41 12.48
CA GLU A 7 10.22 10.17 12.84
C GLU A 7 10.81 9.19 11.83
N ILE A 8 11.82 9.63 11.09
CA ILE A 8 12.54 8.79 10.13
C ILE A 8 13.81 8.30 10.82
N THR A 9 13.91 6.99 10.91
CA THR A 9 15.00 6.28 11.61
C THR A 9 15.62 5.24 10.66
N PRO A 10 16.78 4.66 11.00
CA PRO A 10 17.32 3.52 10.26
C PRO A 10 16.37 2.32 10.20
N GLU A 11 15.49 2.15 11.20
CA GLU A 11 14.51 1.07 11.29
C GLU A 11 13.28 1.31 10.40
N GLY A 12 12.90 2.57 10.17
CA GLY A 12 11.75 2.90 9.32
C GLY A 12 11.12 4.25 9.61
N VAL A 13 9.84 4.37 9.23
CA VAL A 13 9.03 5.58 9.44
C VAL A 13 8.05 5.32 10.59
N PHE A 14 8.21 6.05 11.68
CA PHE A 14 7.35 5.97 12.85
C PHE A 14 6.38 7.15 12.92
N SER A 15 5.16 6.92 13.36
CA SER A 15 4.15 7.96 13.59
C SER A 15 3.99 8.23 15.09
N PRO A 16 4.53 9.33 15.64
CA PRO A 16 4.34 9.68 17.05
C PRO A 16 2.88 9.93 17.42
N ALA A 17 2.04 10.33 16.45
CA ALA A 17 0.62 10.59 16.67
C ALA A 17 -0.17 9.29 16.95
N PHE A 18 0.26 8.17 16.39
CA PHE A 18 -0.38 6.86 16.55
C PHE A 18 0.44 5.89 17.41
N GLY A 19 1.70 6.21 17.68
CA GLY A 19 2.60 5.36 18.46
C GLY A 19 3.00 4.08 17.72
N ASP A 20 3.02 4.10 16.38
CA ASP A 20 3.24 2.90 15.56
C ASP A 20 4.04 3.18 14.28
N TRP A 21 4.59 2.12 13.70
CA TRP A 21 5.30 2.14 12.41
C TRP A 21 4.31 2.16 11.25
N TYR A 22 4.67 2.84 10.15
CA TYR A 22 3.82 2.88 8.95
C TYR A 22 3.75 1.53 8.20
N PHE A 23 4.75 0.66 8.39
CA PHE A 23 4.87 -0.65 7.77
C PHE A 23 5.81 -1.54 8.61
N SER A 24 5.80 -2.86 8.38
CA SER A 24 6.74 -3.78 9.01
C SER A 24 8.20 -3.35 8.82
N VAL A 25 8.91 -3.17 9.93
CA VAL A 25 10.32 -2.78 9.96
C VAL A 25 11.22 -3.82 9.28
N PRO A 26 11.05 -5.15 9.49
CA PRO A 26 11.87 -6.14 8.79
C PRO A 26 11.76 -6.11 7.27
N ASP A 27 10.54 -6.08 6.71
CA ASP A 27 10.31 -6.09 5.26
C ASP A 27 8.87 -5.66 4.91
N GLY A 28 8.62 -4.36 4.92
CA GLY A 28 7.31 -3.80 4.56
C GLY A 28 6.91 -4.05 3.10
N VAL A 29 7.86 -4.20 2.18
CA VAL A 29 7.57 -4.45 0.75
C VAL A 29 7.04 -5.87 0.56
N ALA A 30 7.71 -6.88 1.14
CA ALA A 30 7.25 -8.25 1.05
C ALA A 30 5.90 -8.44 1.75
N GLU A 31 5.70 -7.82 2.91
CA GLU A 31 4.42 -7.85 3.62
C GLU A 31 3.31 -7.19 2.79
N SER A 32 3.53 -5.98 2.26
CA SER A 32 2.55 -5.27 1.42
C SER A 32 2.16 -6.08 0.19
N ARG A 33 3.15 -6.70 -0.48
CA ARG A 33 2.89 -7.58 -1.63
C ARG A 33 2.01 -8.77 -1.23
N TYR A 34 2.33 -9.43 -0.13
CA TYR A 34 1.56 -10.59 0.32
C TYR A 34 0.13 -10.21 0.76
N VAL A 35 0.00 -9.18 1.59
CA VAL A 35 -1.28 -8.81 2.24
C VAL A 35 -2.21 -8.03 1.31
N TYR A 36 -1.70 -7.18 0.43
CA TYR A 36 -2.54 -6.35 -0.43
C TYR A 36 -2.58 -6.85 -1.88
N PHE A 37 -1.43 -7.12 -2.50
CA PHE A 37 -1.42 -7.53 -3.91
C PHE A 37 -1.89 -8.97 -4.10
N ASP A 38 -1.25 -9.90 -3.39
CA ASP A 38 -1.51 -11.32 -3.57
C ASP A 38 -2.87 -11.69 -2.98
N ALA A 39 -3.21 -11.22 -1.78
CA ALA A 39 -4.50 -11.54 -1.16
C ALA A 39 -5.73 -10.97 -1.90
N ASN A 40 -5.56 -9.91 -2.71
CA ASN A 40 -6.64 -9.36 -3.56
C ASN A 40 -6.51 -9.77 -5.04
N ASP A 41 -5.61 -10.72 -5.37
CA ASP A 41 -5.37 -11.18 -6.73
C ASP A 41 -5.16 -10.02 -7.74
N VAL A 42 -4.48 -8.95 -7.32
CA VAL A 42 -4.38 -7.68 -8.06
C VAL A 42 -3.86 -7.89 -9.48
N VAL A 43 -2.86 -8.75 -9.65
CA VAL A 43 -2.26 -9.06 -10.96
C VAL A 43 -3.28 -9.72 -11.90
N ALA A 44 -4.07 -10.67 -11.39
CA ALA A 44 -5.07 -11.36 -12.19
C ALA A 44 -6.24 -10.44 -12.54
N GLY A 45 -6.72 -9.65 -11.56
CA GLY A 45 -7.77 -8.66 -11.76
C GLY A 45 -7.39 -7.60 -12.80
N TYR A 46 -6.16 -7.10 -12.73
CA TYR A 46 -5.63 -6.17 -13.71
C TYR A 46 -5.55 -6.80 -15.12
N ALA A 47 -5.01 -8.02 -15.24
CA ALA A 47 -4.91 -8.70 -16.52
C ALA A 47 -6.28 -8.95 -17.17
N GLN A 48 -7.29 -9.34 -16.38
CA GLN A 48 -8.67 -9.49 -16.84
C GLN A 48 -9.26 -8.16 -17.32
N ALA A 49 -9.05 -7.08 -16.56
CA ALA A 49 -9.54 -5.75 -16.90
C ALA A 49 -8.87 -5.18 -18.15
N ALA A 50 -7.63 -5.55 -18.46
CA ALA A 50 -6.87 -5.01 -19.60
C ALA A 50 -7.16 -5.70 -20.95
N GLY A 51 -7.80 -6.89 -20.95
CA GLY A 51 -7.76 -7.81 -22.11
C GLY A 51 -8.92 -7.75 -23.12
N GLY A 52 -9.93 -6.88 -22.96
CA GLY A 52 -11.17 -6.96 -23.75
C GLY A 52 -11.60 -5.68 -24.47
N ALA A 53 -12.26 -5.82 -25.63
CA ALA A 53 -13.00 -4.72 -26.26
C ALA A 53 -14.15 -4.30 -25.31
N GLY A 54 -14.06 -3.10 -24.72
CA GLY A 54 -14.98 -2.63 -23.67
C GLY A 54 -14.44 -2.72 -22.24
N ALA A 55 -13.13 -2.95 -22.06
CA ALA A 55 -12.44 -2.91 -20.76
C ALA A 55 -12.78 -1.66 -19.93
N ALA A 56 -13.27 -1.86 -18.70
CA ALA A 56 -13.70 -0.79 -17.79
C ALA A 56 -12.59 -0.23 -16.89
N GLY A 57 -11.34 -0.66 -17.08
CA GLY A 57 -10.21 -0.32 -16.19
C GLY A 57 -10.21 -1.16 -14.90
N PHE A 58 -9.10 -1.09 -14.17
CA PHE A 58 -8.93 -1.71 -12.86
C PHE A 58 -8.76 -0.61 -11.82
N THR A 59 -9.59 -0.62 -10.77
CA THR A 59 -9.60 0.44 -9.75
C THR A 59 -9.40 -0.16 -8.38
N VAL A 60 -8.44 0.40 -7.64
CA VAL A 60 -8.19 0.10 -6.23
C VAL A 60 -8.56 1.33 -5.42
N ALA A 61 -9.26 1.13 -4.31
CA ALA A 61 -9.52 2.15 -3.32
C ALA A 61 -8.80 1.77 -2.02
N GLU A 62 -8.02 2.70 -1.48
CA GLU A 62 -7.22 2.48 -0.27
C GLU A 62 -7.76 3.31 0.90
N LEU A 63 -7.80 2.69 2.08
CA LEU A 63 -8.08 3.39 3.33
C LEU A 63 -6.79 3.76 4.03
N GLY A 64 -6.39 5.03 3.88
CA GLY A 64 -5.20 5.57 4.51
C GLY A 64 -3.96 5.39 3.65
N PHE A 65 -3.56 6.47 2.96
CA PHE A 65 -2.42 6.45 2.03
C PHE A 65 -1.07 6.28 2.74
N GLY A 66 -0.93 6.82 3.95
CA GLY A 66 0.30 6.72 4.74
C GLY A 66 1.53 7.21 3.98
N THR A 67 2.49 6.32 3.73
CA THR A 67 3.70 6.58 2.95
C THR A 67 3.56 6.26 1.45
N GLY A 68 2.43 5.70 1.02
CA GLY A 68 2.20 5.24 -0.36
C GLY A 68 2.99 3.99 -0.72
N LEU A 69 3.20 3.08 0.24
CA LEU A 69 3.96 1.84 0.02
C LEU A 69 3.18 0.81 -0.84
N ASN A 70 1.86 0.75 -0.67
CA ASN A 70 0.97 -0.14 -1.42
C ASN A 70 0.72 0.41 -2.83
#